data_AF-A0A974KDP4-F1
#
_entry.id   AF-A0A974KDP4-F1
#
_cell.length_a   1.000
_cell.length_b   1.000
_cell.length_c   1.000
_cell.angle_alpha   90.00
_cell.angle_beta   90.00
_cell.angle_gamma   90.00
#
_symmetry.space_group_name_H-M   'P 1'
#
loop_
_entity.id
_entity.type
_entity.pdbx_description
1 polymer ?
#
loop_
_entity_poly.entity_id
_entity_poly.type
_entity_poly.pdbx_seq_one_letter_code
_entity_poly.pdbx_strand_id
1 'polypeptide(L)' 'MADEADLASEITQLRTDAALSSRERHKLPETGYCHNCGESITAGLFCDADCRDDFEKRERFKGMISRKSADADR' A
#
# COMPACT_ATOMS: atom_id res chain seq x y z
N MET A 1 14.22 -34.66 11.99
CA MET A 1 14.37 -34.54 10.52
C MET A 1 13.20 -33.71 10.07
N ALA A 2 13.43 -32.53 9.51
CA ALA A 2 12.35 -31.75 8.93
C ALA A 2 11.84 -32.47 7.68
N ASP A 3 10.53 -32.64 7.56
CA ASP A 3 9.93 -33.20 6.35
C ASP A 3 9.58 -32.10 5.34
N GLU A 4 8.98 -32.49 4.23
CA GLU A 4 8.59 -31.54 3.19
C GLU A 4 7.53 -30.53 3.68
N ALA A 5 6.69 -30.92 4.65
CA ALA A 5 5.67 -30.05 5.21
C ALA A 5 6.27 -28.99 6.15
N ASP A 6 7.30 -29.37 6.92
CA ASP A 6 8.07 -28.45 7.75
C ASP A 6 8.74 -27.36 6.89
N LEU A 7 9.44 -27.77 5.82
CA LEU A 7 10.10 -26.84 4.88
C LEU A 7 9.11 -25.94 4.15
N ALA A 8 7.97 -26.48 3.70
CA ALA A 8 6.92 -25.68 3.08
C ALA A 8 6.39 -24.62 4.04
N SER A 9 6.20 -24.97 5.31
CA SER A 9 5.73 -24.07 6.35
C SER A 9 6.72 -22.92 6.60
N GLU A 10 8.01 -23.23 6.73
CA GLU A 10 9.05 -22.20 6.89
C GLU A 10 9.08 -21.23 5.70
N ILE A 11 8.98 -21.74 4.47
CA ILE A 11 8.94 -20.89 3.27
C ILE A 11 7.70 -19.99 3.27
N THR A 12 6.53 -20.51 3.67
CA THR A 12 5.33 -19.68 3.77
C THR A 12 5.47 -18.58 4.80
N GLN A 13 6.01 -18.88 5.98
CA GLN A 13 6.25 -17.91 7.05
C GLN A 13 7.21 -16.81 6.60
N LEU A 14 8.34 -17.18 5.98
CA LEU A 14 9.29 -16.22 5.44
C LEU A 14 8.66 -15.29 4.40
N ARG A 15 7.82 -15.83 3.51
CA ARG A 15 7.10 -15.04 2.50
C ARG A 15 6.08 -14.09 3.13
N THR A 16 5.33 -14.54 4.13
CA THR A 16 4.36 -13.68 4.83
C THR A 16 5.06 -12.55 5.58
N ASP A 17 6.16 -12.84 6.26
CA ASP A 17 6.92 -11.84 7.04
C ASP A 17 7.57 -10.79 6.13
N ALA A 18 8.10 -11.21 4.98
CA ALA A 18 8.61 -10.30 3.96
C ALA A 18 7.51 -9.37 3.40
N ALA A 19 6.31 -9.90 3.14
CA ALA A 19 5.19 -9.10 2.64
C ALA A 19 4.68 -8.09 3.68
N LEU A 20 4.67 -8.47 4.97
CA LEU A 20 4.26 -7.58 6.06
C LEU A 20 5.29 -6.48 6.32
N SER A 21 6.59 -6.81 6.27
CA SER A 21 7.68 -5.85 6.50
C SER A 21 7.88 -4.88 5.33
N SER A 22 7.69 -5.32 4.09
CA SER A 22 7.75 -4.47 2.90
C SER A 22 6.55 -3.52 2.75
N ARG A 23 5.53 -3.62 3.61
CA ARG A 23 4.39 -2.70 3.57
C ARG A 23 4.82 -1.33 4.08
N GLU A 24 5.26 -0.47 3.16
CA GLU A 24 5.44 0.96 3.45
C GLU A 24 4.13 1.55 3.97
N ARG A 25 4.11 1.83 5.27
CA ARG A 25 3.07 2.65 5.87
C ARG A 25 3.45 4.10 5.62
N HIS A 26 3.26 4.55 4.38
CA HIS A 26 3.32 5.98 4.04
C HIS A 26 2.24 6.70 4.85
N LYS A 27 2.63 7.20 6.02
CA LYS A 27 1.79 8.09 6.81
C LYS A 27 1.90 9.46 6.15
N LEU A 28 0.89 9.85 5.37
CA LEU A 28 0.81 11.21 4.88
C LEU A 28 0.77 12.16 6.08
N PRO A 29 1.51 13.28 6.06
CA PRO A 29 1.43 14.26 7.12
C PRO A 29 0.06 14.95 7.11
N GLU A 30 -0.43 15.33 8.28
CA GLU A 30 -1.61 16.18 8.43
C GLU A 30 -1.23 17.60 8.02
N THR A 31 -1.79 18.07 6.89
CA THR A 31 -1.49 19.40 6.33
C THR A 31 -2.56 20.43 6.68
N GLY A 32 -3.66 20.02 7.32
CA GLY A 32 -4.86 20.84 7.51
C GLY A 32 -5.72 20.98 6.25
N TYR A 33 -5.36 20.28 5.17
CA TYR A 33 -6.12 20.25 3.91
C TYR A 33 -6.35 18.81 3.45
N CYS A 34 -7.46 18.57 2.75
CA CYS A 34 -7.78 17.28 2.18
C CYS A 34 -6.77 16.91 1.09
N HIS A 35 -6.16 15.72 1.19
CA HIS A 35 -5.19 15.22 0.20
C HIS A 35 -5.82 14.84 -1.16
N ASN A 36 -7.16 14.76 -1.25
CA ASN A 36 -7.87 14.54 -2.51
C ASN A 36 -8.28 15.83 -3.21
N CYS A 37 -9.08 16.66 -2.54
CA CYS A 37 -9.73 17.84 -3.14
C CYS A 37 -9.10 19.18 -2.73
N GLY A 38 -8.25 19.21 -1.70
CA GLY A 38 -7.57 20.43 -1.24
C GLY A 38 -8.39 21.33 -0.30
N GLU A 39 -9.60 20.92 0.11
CA GLU A 39 -10.43 21.68 1.05
C GLU A 39 -9.81 21.73 2.46
N SER A 40 -10.04 22.81 3.21
CA SER A 40 -9.57 22.93 4.60
C SER A 40 -10.33 21.98 5.51
N ILE A 41 -9.60 21.17 6.28
CA ILE A 41 -10.15 20.19 7.21
C ILE A 41 -9.68 20.47 8.63
N THR A 42 -10.56 20.27 9.60
CA THR A 42 -10.26 20.53 11.02
C THR A 42 -9.36 19.44 11.63
N ALA A 43 -9.49 18.19 11.17
CA ALA A 43 -8.71 17.06 11.64
C ALA A 43 -8.64 15.95 10.58
N GLY A 44 -7.52 15.22 10.55
CA GLY A 44 -7.30 14.08 9.67
C GLY A 44 -6.64 14.43 8.33
N LEU A 45 -6.84 13.56 7.34
CA LEU A 45 -6.18 13.64 6.01
C LEU A 45 -7.17 13.93 4.87
N PHE A 46 -8.47 13.69 5.08
CA PHE A 46 -9.51 13.80 4.06
C PHE A 46 -10.76 14.43 4.66
N CYS A 47 -11.51 15.19 3.85
CA CYS A 47 -12.75 15.84 4.28
C CYS A 47 -13.89 14.84 4.49
N ASP A 48 -13.92 13.74 3.73
CA ASP A 48 -14.93 12.69 3.83
C ASP A 48 -14.36 11.31 3.45
N ALA A 49 -15.23 10.29 3.51
CA ALA A 49 -14.88 8.91 3.16
C ALA A 49 -14.63 8.76 1.65
N ASP A 50 -15.38 9.45 0.80
CA ASP A 50 -15.24 9.36 -0.65
C ASP A 50 -13.86 9.86 -1.11
N CYS A 51 -13.39 10.98 -0.54
CA CYS A 51 -12.08 11.55 -0.82
C CYS A 51 -10.94 10.63 -0.41
N ARG A 52 -11.07 9.96 0.73
CA ARG A 52 -10.09 8.96 1.17
C ARG A 52 -10.04 7.80 0.19
N ASP A 53 -11.19 7.25 -0.16
CA ASP A 53 -11.27 6.05 -0.99
C ASP A 53 -10.77 6.34 -2.42
N ASP A 54 -11.06 7.52 -2.97
CA ASP A 54 -10.55 7.94 -4.29
C ASP A 54 -9.05 8.24 -4.29
N PHE A 55 -8.51 8.76 -3.18
CA PHE A 55 -7.07 8.87 -3.00
C PHE A 55 -6.41 7.48 -2.96
N GLU A 56 -6.92 6.56 -2.15
CA GLU A 56 -6.39 5.19 -2.05
C GLU A 56 -6.46 4.43 -3.38
N LYS A 57 -7.56 4.57 -4.14
CA LYS A 57 -7.67 4.02 -5.49
C LYS A 57 -6.56 4.57 -6.38
N ARG A 58 -6.39 5.90 -6.45
CA ARG A 58 -5.35 6.52 -7.29
C ARG A 58 -3.94 6.06 -6.92
N GLU A 59 -3.61 5.99 -5.64
CA GLU A 59 -2.32 5.47 -5.18
C GLU A 59 -2.11 4.00 -5.57
N ARG A 60 -3.14 3.16 -5.43
CA ARG A 60 -3.10 1.77 -5.91
C ARG A 60 -2.90 1.68 -7.42
N PHE A 61 -3.60 2.50 -8.20
CA PHE A 61 -3.44 2.55 -9.65
C PHE A 61 -2.05 3.02 -10.08
N LYS A 62 -1.48 4.05 -9.42
CA LYS A 62 -0.09 4.48 -9.64
C LYS A 62 0.90 3.34 -9.38
N GLY A 63 0.76 2.63 -8.26
CA GLY A 63 1.59 1.47 -7.93
C GLY A 63 1.41 0.26 -8.87
N MET A 64 0.28 0.15 -9.57
CA MET A 64 0.08 -0.86 -10.62
C MET A 64 0.70 -0.44 -11.96
N ILE A 65 0.56 0.83 -12.35
CA ILE A 65 1.15 1.36 -13.58
C ILE A 65 2.68 1.27 -13.51
N SER A 66 3.29 1.63 -12.38
CA SER A 66 4.75 1.57 -12.19
C SER A 66 5.33 0.15 -12.33
N ARG A 67 4.52 -0.90 -12.15
CA ARG A 67 4.94 -2.30 -12.34
C ARG A 67 4.81 -2.75 -13.80
N LYS A 68 3.80 -2.27 -14.54
CA LYS A 68 3.65 -2.58 -15.97
C LYS A 68 4.74 -1.99 -16.86
N SER A 69 5.34 -0.86 -16.46
CA SER A 69 6.44 -0.25 -17.21
C SER A 69 7.75 -1.05 -17.14
N ALA A 70 7.92 -1.96 -16.16
CA ALA A 70 9.12 -2.80 -16.04
C ALA A 70 9.03 -4.09 -16.88
N ASP A 71 7.83 -4.58 -17.17
CA ASP A 71 7.60 -5.79 -17.97
C ASP A 71 7.39 -5.51 -19.47
N ALA A 72 7.31 -4.24 -19.89
CA ALA A 72 7.14 -3.85 -21.30
C ALA A 72 8.46 -3.76 -22.09
N ASP A 73 9.62 -3.93 -21.43
CA ASP A 73 10.97 -3.86 -21.99
C ASP A 73 11.67 -5.24 -22.02
N ARG A 74 10.90 -6.34 -22.02
CA ARG A 74 11.41 -7.72 -22.09
C ARG A 74 10.95 -8.48 -23.32
#